data_AF-A0A3R7NYB6-F1
#
_entry.id   AF-A0A3R7NYB6-F1
#
_cell.length_a   1.000
_cell.length_b   1.000
_cell.length_c   1.000
_cell.angle_alpha   90.00
_cell.angle_beta   90.00
_cell.angle_gamma   90.00
#
_symmetry.space_group_name_H-M   'P 1'
#
loop_
_entity.id
_entity.type
_entity.pdbx_description
1 polymer ?
#
loop_
_entity_poly.entity_id
_entity_poly.type
_entity_poly.pdbx_seq_one_letter_code
_entity_poly.pdbx_strand_id
1 'polypeptide(L)'
;MPVKNEVAGQPSESLTEVTFDKSVPMVTYLVCFIVCDFTYKETILSSGMPFRVYAPNGRIENSQYALDIGAKILQMYEGMFDLLFPLPKSDMAAIPDYSSGATEHWGIITFRETSIFYNQNQSSAVNKQRVASVVAHELAHQWFGNLVTLEWWNDLWLNEGFASYVEFKGVDHVHPEWEMESQFPVINLQPVFVDDSKLSSHPIVQTVENPDQINAMFDTISYDKV
;
A
#
# COMPACT_ATOMS: atom_id res chain seq x y z
N MET A 1 12.55 2.01 -8.01
CA MET A 1 13.12 2.82 -9.12
C MET A 1 13.13 2.03 -10.42
N PRO A 2 13.18 2.66 -11.60
CA PRO A 2 13.35 1.98 -12.89
C PRO A 2 14.71 1.28 -12.99
N VAL A 3 14.82 0.28 -13.86
CA VAL A 3 16.09 -0.37 -14.20
C VAL A 3 16.93 0.61 -15.00
N LYS A 4 18.15 0.88 -14.53
CA LYS A 4 19.12 1.74 -15.19
C LYS A 4 19.99 0.96 -16.16
N ASN A 5 20.43 -0.24 -15.77
CA ASN A 5 21.29 -1.10 -16.57
C ASN A 5 21.10 -2.57 -16.18
N GLU A 6 21.32 -3.45 -17.14
CA GLU A 6 21.27 -4.90 -16.97
C GLU A 6 22.45 -5.53 -17.73
N VAL A 7 23.29 -6.27 -17.02
CA VAL A 7 24.51 -6.90 -17.56
C VAL A 7 24.44 -8.41 -17.35
N ALA A 8 24.15 -9.14 -18.41
CA ALA A 8 24.19 -10.60 -18.40
C ALA A 8 25.64 -11.11 -18.29
N GLY A 9 25.81 -12.27 -17.65
CA GLY A 9 27.13 -12.88 -17.44
C GLY A 9 27.93 -12.25 -16.30
N GLN A 10 27.28 -11.50 -15.39
CA GLN A 10 27.90 -10.88 -14.22
C GLN A 10 27.10 -11.20 -12.95
N PRO A 11 27.76 -11.52 -11.81
CA PRO A 11 29.21 -11.71 -11.65
C PRO A 11 29.73 -13.07 -12.22
N SER A 12 28.87 -13.88 -12.86
CA SER A 12 29.24 -15.12 -13.55
C SER A 12 28.33 -15.38 -14.76
N GLU A 13 28.73 -16.27 -15.67
CA GLU A 13 28.04 -16.52 -16.96
C GLU A 13 26.54 -16.83 -16.84
N SER A 14 26.09 -17.40 -15.72
CA SER A 14 24.69 -17.76 -15.48
C SER A 14 23.89 -16.71 -14.71
N LEU A 15 24.50 -15.57 -14.35
CA LEU A 15 23.89 -14.52 -13.55
C LEU A 15 23.78 -13.23 -14.35
N THR A 16 22.83 -12.39 -13.93
CA THR A 16 22.63 -11.06 -14.48
C THR A 16 22.70 -10.04 -13.35
N GLU A 17 23.52 -9.01 -13.53
CA GLU A 17 23.58 -7.87 -12.64
C GLU A 17 22.58 -6.81 -13.11
N VAL A 18 21.62 -6.46 -12.24
CA VAL A 18 20.62 -5.43 -12.50
C VAL A 18 20.90 -4.24 -11.60
N THR A 19 21.14 -3.08 -12.21
CA THR A 19 21.31 -1.80 -11.50
C THR A 19 20.06 -0.95 -11.68
N PHE A 20 19.50 -0.44 -10.58
CA PHE A 20 18.38 0.49 -10.58
C PHE A 20 18.86 1.94 -10.52
N ASP A 21 18.02 2.87 -10.96
CA ASP A 21 18.27 4.30 -10.75
C ASP A 21 18.34 4.64 -9.25
N LYS A 22 19.13 5.68 -8.93
CA LYS A 22 19.29 6.16 -7.55
C LYS A 22 17.94 6.66 -7.02
N SER A 23 17.52 6.15 -5.86
CA SER A 23 16.28 6.60 -5.21
C SER A 23 16.38 8.03 -4.70
N VAL A 24 15.22 8.63 -4.44
CA VAL A 24 15.11 9.77 -3.54
C VAL A 24 15.53 9.36 -2.11
N PRO A 25 15.84 10.32 -1.22
CA PRO A 25 16.01 10.02 0.21
C PRO A 25 14.75 9.35 0.77
N MET A 26 14.92 8.25 1.48
CA MET A 26 13.83 7.51 2.12
C MET A 26 14.36 6.74 3.34
N VAL A 27 13.46 6.39 4.25
CA VAL A 27 13.75 5.57 5.44
C VAL A 27 14.01 4.12 5.08
N THR A 28 14.74 3.40 5.94
CA THR A 28 15.24 2.05 5.64
C THR A 28 14.16 1.00 5.47
N TYR A 29 13.03 1.11 6.20
CA TYR A 29 11.95 0.12 6.12
C TYR A 29 11.19 0.13 4.78
N LEU A 30 11.37 1.18 3.96
CA LEU A 30 10.77 1.29 2.62
C LEU A 30 11.62 0.69 1.50
N VAL A 31 12.86 0.30 1.78
CA VAL A 31 13.75 -0.32 0.80
C VAL A 31 13.21 -1.70 0.42
N CYS A 32 12.98 -1.94 -0.88
CA CYS A 32 12.51 -3.23 -1.39
C CYS A 32 13.09 -3.54 -2.78
N PHE A 33 13.39 -4.82 -3.01
CA PHE A 33 13.68 -5.39 -4.32
C PHE A 33 13.16 -6.82 -4.37
N ILE A 34 12.73 -7.27 -5.55
CA ILE A 34 12.11 -8.58 -5.75
C ILE A 34 12.79 -9.27 -6.94
N VAL A 35 13.17 -10.53 -6.76
CA VAL A 35 13.65 -11.41 -7.83
C VAL A 35 12.61 -12.51 -8.04
N CYS A 36 11.96 -12.50 -9.19
CA CYS A 36 10.88 -13.43 -9.53
C CYS A 36 10.73 -13.58 -11.04
N ASP A 37 9.90 -14.55 -11.45
CA ASP A 37 9.48 -14.81 -12.83
C ASP A 37 8.04 -14.33 -13.11
N PHE A 38 7.58 -13.33 -12.35
CA PHE A 38 6.23 -12.78 -12.47
C PHE A 38 6.03 -12.07 -13.81
N THR A 39 4.78 -12.06 -14.28
CA THR A 39 4.33 -11.14 -15.33
C THR A 39 3.63 -9.94 -14.70
N TYR A 40 3.31 -8.95 -15.52
CA TYR A 40 2.57 -7.77 -15.07
C TYR A 40 1.50 -7.34 -16.05
N LYS A 41 0.49 -6.65 -15.52
CA LYS A 41 -0.39 -5.77 -16.28
C LYS A 41 0.03 -4.33 -16.05
N GLU A 42 -0.15 -3.48 -17.05
CA GLU A 42 0.28 -2.08 -17.04
C GLU A 42 -0.85 -1.18 -17.52
N THR A 43 -0.91 0.01 -16.93
CA THR A 43 -1.61 1.18 -17.48
C THR A 43 -0.70 2.40 -17.39
N ILE A 44 -0.96 3.42 -18.20
CA ILE A 44 -0.22 4.68 -18.19
C ILE A 44 -1.13 5.76 -17.61
N LEU A 45 -0.66 6.44 -16.57
CA LEU A 45 -1.39 7.54 -15.95
C LEU A 45 -1.41 8.77 -16.86
N SER A 46 -2.26 9.74 -16.54
CA SER A 46 -2.34 11.02 -17.27
C SER A 46 -1.02 11.80 -17.28
N SER A 47 -0.17 11.60 -16.27
CA SER A 47 1.20 12.13 -16.19
C SER A 47 2.21 11.45 -17.14
N GLY A 48 1.82 10.36 -17.80
CA GLY A 48 2.72 9.51 -18.59
C GLY A 48 3.48 8.47 -17.74
N MET A 49 3.25 8.43 -16.43
CA MET A 49 3.89 7.47 -15.54
C MET A 49 3.31 6.05 -15.74
N PRO A 50 4.15 5.00 -15.86
CA PRO A 50 3.68 3.62 -15.83
C PRO A 50 3.22 3.20 -14.43
N PHE A 51 2.05 2.58 -14.38
CA PHE A 51 1.46 1.98 -13.19
C PHE A 51 1.22 0.49 -13.46
N ARG A 52 1.80 -0.39 -12.64
CA ARG A 52 1.84 -1.85 -12.92
C ARG A 52 1.39 -2.69 -11.75
N VAL A 53 0.85 -3.86 -12.06
CA VAL A 53 0.62 -4.93 -11.08
C VAL A 53 1.31 -6.21 -11.53
N TYR A 54 2.28 -6.67 -10.74
CA TYR A 54 3.03 -7.89 -10.93
C TYR A 54 2.37 -9.06 -10.18
N ALA A 55 2.32 -10.22 -10.81
CA ALA A 55 1.77 -11.44 -10.22
C ALA A 55 2.34 -12.71 -10.87
N PRO A 56 2.24 -13.86 -10.20
CA PRO A 56 2.51 -15.16 -10.84
C PRO A 56 1.67 -15.35 -12.11
N ASN A 57 2.25 -15.96 -13.15
CA ASN A 57 1.64 -16.10 -14.49
C ASN A 57 0.23 -16.70 -14.49
N GLY A 58 -0.06 -17.64 -13.59
CA GLY A 58 -1.39 -18.26 -13.48
C GLY A 58 -2.46 -17.42 -12.77
N ARG A 59 -2.08 -16.25 -12.24
CA ARG A 59 -2.93 -15.42 -11.36
C ARG A 59 -3.08 -13.97 -11.82
N ILE A 60 -2.32 -13.56 -12.84
CA ILE A 60 -2.27 -12.18 -13.33
C ILE A 60 -3.64 -11.62 -13.74
N GLU A 61 -4.54 -12.46 -14.24
CA GLU A 61 -5.89 -12.00 -14.61
C GLU A 61 -6.70 -11.47 -13.41
N ASN A 62 -6.47 -12.00 -12.22
CA ASN A 62 -7.15 -11.56 -11.00
C ASN A 62 -6.62 -10.20 -10.49
N SER A 63 -5.57 -9.65 -11.09
CA SER A 63 -4.99 -8.34 -10.71
C SER A 63 -5.65 -7.15 -11.42
N GLN A 64 -6.49 -7.39 -12.43
CA GLN A 64 -7.05 -6.33 -13.28
C GLN A 64 -7.79 -5.27 -12.47
N TYR A 65 -8.61 -5.71 -11.51
CA TYR A 65 -9.38 -4.80 -10.68
C TYR A 65 -8.50 -3.86 -9.85
N ALA A 66 -7.41 -4.38 -9.26
CA ALA A 66 -6.46 -3.57 -8.51
C ALA A 66 -5.71 -2.57 -9.41
N LEU A 67 -5.35 -2.97 -10.63
CA LEU A 67 -4.76 -2.06 -11.62
C LEU A 67 -5.71 -0.89 -11.94
N ASP A 68 -6.98 -1.21 -12.22
CA ASP A 68 -7.97 -0.24 -12.69
C ASP A 68 -8.33 0.79 -11.61
N ILE A 69 -8.54 0.34 -10.37
CA ILE A 69 -8.87 1.25 -9.25
C ILE A 69 -7.63 1.98 -8.76
N GLY A 70 -6.48 1.30 -8.66
CA GLY A 70 -5.25 1.89 -8.14
C GLY A 70 -4.77 3.08 -8.98
N ALA A 71 -4.84 2.95 -10.30
CA ALA A 71 -4.48 4.04 -11.20
C ALA A 71 -5.40 5.27 -11.08
N LYS A 72 -6.69 5.07 -10.79
CA LYS A 72 -7.66 6.16 -10.57
C LYS A 72 -7.47 6.80 -9.19
N ILE A 73 -7.30 5.98 -8.16
CA ILE A 73 -7.07 6.44 -6.79
C ILE A 73 -5.79 7.26 -6.71
N LEU A 74 -4.69 6.78 -7.30
CA LEU A 74 -3.43 7.50 -7.29
C LEU A 74 -3.57 8.90 -7.94
N GLN A 75 -4.22 8.99 -9.10
CA GLN A 75 -4.48 10.28 -9.76
C GLN A 75 -5.42 11.18 -8.95
N MET A 76 -6.40 10.60 -8.24
CA MET A 76 -7.27 11.35 -7.33
C MET A 76 -6.46 11.91 -6.15
N TYR A 77 -5.56 11.14 -5.56
CA TYR A 77 -4.65 11.61 -4.50
C TYR A 77 -3.70 12.71 -4.97
N GLU A 78 -3.15 12.60 -6.19
CA GLU A 78 -2.34 13.68 -6.77
C GLU A 78 -3.11 15.01 -6.82
N GLY A 79 -4.38 14.97 -7.24
CA GLY A 79 -5.25 16.14 -7.25
C GLY A 79 -5.71 16.60 -5.87
N MET A 80 -5.98 15.66 -4.95
CA MET A 80 -6.44 15.94 -3.59
C MET A 80 -5.35 16.60 -2.74
N PHE A 81 -4.10 16.16 -2.89
CA PHE A 81 -2.95 16.68 -2.15
C PHE A 81 -2.24 17.83 -2.86
N ASP A 82 -2.69 18.19 -4.06
CA ASP A 82 -2.05 19.18 -4.94
C ASP A 82 -0.54 18.91 -5.11
N LEU A 83 -0.19 17.63 -5.22
CA LEU A 83 1.19 17.17 -5.29
C LEU A 83 1.27 15.85 -6.07
N LEU A 84 2.00 15.87 -7.17
CA LEU A 84 2.23 14.69 -8.01
C LEU A 84 3.01 13.60 -7.27
N PHE A 85 2.78 12.35 -7.66
CA PHE A 85 3.55 11.22 -7.14
C PHE A 85 5.04 11.38 -7.55
N PRO A 86 5.98 11.29 -6.59
CA PRO A 86 7.35 11.79 -6.80
C PRO A 86 8.29 10.82 -7.54
N LEU A 87 7.87 9.58 -7.80
CA LEU A 87 8.72 8.58 -8.46
C LEU A 87 8.32 8.39 -9.93
N PRO A 88 9.23 7.94 -10.81
CA PRO A 88 8.96 7.79 -12.24
C PRO A 88 8.12 6.55 -12.60
N LYS A 89 7.73 5.72 -11.62
CA LYS A 89 6.90 4.53 -11.78
C LYS A 89 6.26 4.14 -10.45
N SER A 90 5.10 3.49 -10.50
CA SER A 90 4.49 2.84 -9.34
C SER A 90 4.12 1.40 -9.69
N ASP A 91 4.72 0.45 -8.97
CA ASP A 91 4.42 -0.97 -9.12
C ASP A 91 3.69 -1.48 -7.89
N MET A 92 2.83 -2.49 -8.08
CA MET A 92 2.26 -3.31 -7.03
C MET A 92 2.63 -4.77 -7.31
N ALA A 93 2.88 -5.59 -6.29
CA ALA A 93 3.27 -6.98 -6.45
C ALA A 93 2.48 -7.91 -5.52
N ALA A 94 1.84 -8.93 -6.09
CA ALA A 94 1.14 -9.96 -5.34
C ALA A 94 2.10 -11.07 -4.90
N ILE A 95 2.40 -11.15 -3.61
CA ILE A 95 3.35 -12.11 -3.02
C ILE A 95 2.59 -13.32 -2.46
N PRO A 96 2.88 -14.56 -2.91
CA PRO A 96 2.16 -15.77 -2.49
C PRO A 96 2.20 -16.06 -0.99
N ASP A 97 3.36 -15.81 -0.35
CA ASP A 97 3.56 -15.99 1.09
C ASP A 97 4.04 -14.66 1.69
N TYR A 98 3.12 -13.92 2.31
CA TYR A 98 3.36 -12.59 2.84
C TYR A 98 2.73 -12.47 4.23
N SER A 99 3.51 -11.99 5.21
CA SER A 99 3.10 -11.96 6.62
C SER A 99 2.05 -10.88 6.89
N SER A 100 2.21 -9.68 6.35
CA SER A 100 1.26 -8.58 6.48
C SER A 100 0.14 -8.65 5.43
N GLY A 101 -0.81 -7.70 5.51
CA GLY A 101 -1.83 -7.50 4.48
C GLY A 101 -1.23 -6.93 3.20
N ALA A 102 -0.43 -5.88 3.36
CA ALA A 102 0.43 -5.26 2.37
C ALA A 102 1.53 -4.44 3.08
N THR A 103 2.46 -3.87 2.31
CA THR A 103 3.52 -2.96 2.77
C THR A 103 3.84 -1.97 1.66
N GLU A 104 3.96 -0.70 2.03
CA GLU A 104 3.91 0.49 1.19
C GLU A 104 5.22 0.85 0.47
N HIS A 105 6.15 -0.11 0.34
CA HIS A 105 7.52 0.12 -0.14
C HIS A 105 7.55 1.07 -1.36
N TRP A 106 8.39 2.10 -1.30
CA TRP A 106 8.21 3.27 -2.16
C TRP A 106 8.46 2.94 -3.64
N GLY A 107 7.38 2.97 -4.41
CA GLY A 107 7.34 2.63 -5.83
C GLY A 107 7.21 1.15 -6.15
N ILE A 108 7.19 0.24 -5.17
CA ILE A 108 6.83 -1.18 -5.37
C ILE A 108 6.07 -1.74 -4.16
N ILE A 109 4.79 -1.46 -4.08
CA ILE A 109 3.94 -1.90 -2.96
C ILE A 109 3.76 -3.42 -3.03
N THR A 110 3.98 -4.13 -1.93
CA THR A 110 3.83 -5.58 -1.87
C THR A 110 2.55 -5.96 -1.15
N PHE A 111 1.80 -6.90 -1.69
CA PHE A 111 0.50 -7.32 -1.17
C PHE A 111 0.50 -8.83 -0.93
N ARG A 112 -0.18 -9.26 0.13
CA ARG A 112 -0.70 -10.63 0.20
C ARG A 112 -1.73 -10.82 -0.92
N GLU A 113 -1.76 -12.00 -1.55
CA GLU A 113 -2.68 -12.29 -2.66
C GLU A 113 -4.15 -11.92 -2.38
N THR A 114 -4.64 -12.17 -1.16
CA THR A 114 -6.02 -11.85 -0.75
C THR A 114 -6.34 -10.36 -0.67
N SER A 115 -5.31 -9.52 -0.66
CA SER A 115 -5.42 -8.06 -0.54
C SER A 115 -5.34 -7.34 -1.90
N ILE A 116 -5.02 -8.06 -2.98
CA ILE A 116 -4.86 -7.47 -4.33
C ILE A 116 -5.63 -8.20 -5.42
N PHE A 117 -5.89 -9.51 -5.27
CA PHE A 117 -6.63 -10.27 -6.27
C PHE A 117 -8.14 -10.21 -6.06
N TYR A 118 -8.84 -9.98 -7.16
CA TYR A 118 -10.30 -10.05 -7.24
C TYR A 118 -10.73 -10.78 -8.51
N ASN A 119 -11.60 -11.78 -8.36
CA ASN A 119 -12.21 -12.51 -9.46
C ASN A 119 -13.73 -12.43 -9.36
N GLN A 120 -14.39 -11.81 -10.33
CA GLN A 120 -15.84 -11.56 -10.27
C GLN A 120 -16.69 -12.84 -10.17
N ASN A 121 -16.18 -13.99 -10.61
CA ASN A 121 -16.90 -15.27 -10.57
C ASN A 121 -16.65 -16.07 -9.27
N GLN A 122 -15.72 -15.64 -8.42
CA GLN A 122 -15.28 -16.40 -7.24
C GLN A 122 -15.23 -15.56 -5.96
N SER A 123 -14.86 -14.29 -6.07
CA SER A 123 -14.69 -13.36 -4.96
C SER A 123 -16.01 -12.70 -4.57
N SER A 124 -16.25 -12.57 -3.27
CA SER A 124 -17.43 -11.88 -2.73
C SER A 124 -17.34 -10.36 -2.88
N ALA A 125 -18.46 -9.66 -2.63
CA ALA A 125 -18.48 -8.20 -2.53
C ALA A 125 -17.54 -7.70 -1.41
N VAL A 126 -17.49 -8.41 -0.27
CA VAL A 126 -16.56 -8.10 0.84
C VAL A 126 -15.11 -8.22 0.39
N ASN A 127 -14.77 -9.23 -0.43
CA ASN A 127 -13.41 -9.34 -0.98
C ASN A 127 -13.10 -8.17 -1.93
N LYS A 128 -14.07 -7.77 -2.76
CA LYS A 128 -13.92 -6.63 -3.67
C LYS A 128 -13.63 -5.33 -2.92
N GLN A 129 -14.40 -5.07 -1.87
CA GLN A 129 -14.21 -3.87 -1.05
C GLN A 129 -12.90 -3.92 -0.28
N ARG A 130 -12.52 -5.08 0.28
CA ARG A 130 -11.22 -5.24 0.94
C ARG A 130 -10.05 -4.94 0.00
N VAL A 131 -10.08 -5.45 -1.24
CA VAL A 131 -9.04 -5.13 -2.24
C VAL A 131 -8.99 -3.63 -2.51
N ALA A 132 -10.15 -2.98 -2.63
CA ALA A 132 -10.20 -1.54 -2.85
C ALA A 132 -9.63 -0.74 -1.68
N SER A 133 -10.04 -1.05 -0.45
CA SER A 133 -9.53 -0.40 0.76
C SER A 133 -8.03 -0.56 0.90
N VAL A 134 -7.50 -1.78 0.81
CA VAL A 134 -6.05 -1.99 0.99
C VAL A 134 -5.27 -1.30 -0.15
N VAL A 135 -5.70 -1.39 -1.41
CA VAL A 135 -5.04 -0.64 -2.49
C VAL A 135 -5.07 0.86 -2.23
N ALA A 136 -6.20 1.40 -1.76
CA ALA A 136 -6.32 2.83 -1.43
C ALA A 136 -5.43 3.25 -0.24
N HIS A 137 -5.30 2.38 0.76
CA HIS A 137 -4.46 2.56 1.95
C HIS A 137 -2.98 2.66 1.57
N GLU A 138 -2.46 1.66 0.85
CA GLU A 138 -1.05 1.61 0.46
C GLU A 138 -0.67 2.74 -0.50
N LEU A 139 -1.62 3.19 -1.34
CA LEU A 139 -1.41 4.36 -2.20
C LEU A 139 -1.42 5.67 -1.41
N ALA A 140 -2.16 5.77 -0.30
CA ALA A 140 -2.14 6.94 0.56
C ALA A 140 -0.78 7.10 1.26
N HIS A 141 -0.15 5.98 1.65
CA HIS A 141 1.18 5.98 2.23
C HIS A 141 2.27 6.59 1.34
N GLN A 142 2.05 6.66 0.03
CA GLN A 142 2.99 7.32 -0.87
C GLN A 142 3.20 8.81 -0.54
N TRP A 143 2.22 9.43 0.13
CA TRP A 143 2.35 10.75 0.76
C TRP A 143 2.55 10.66 2.28
N PHE A 144 1.73 9.87 2.97
CA PHE A 144 1.75 9.73 4.44
C PHE A 144 2.51 8.50 4.90
N GLY A 145 3.82 8.64 5.05
CA GLY A 145 4.74 7.57 5.43
C GLY A 145 5.97 7.53 4.55
N ASN A 146 5.79 7.64 3.23
CA ASN A 146 6.90 7.64 2.29
C ASN A 146 7.50 9.02 2.09
N LEU A 147 6.68 9.97 1.63
CA LEU A 147 7.14 11.34 1.38
C LEU A 147 7.37 12.11 2.68
N VAL A 148 6.40 12.04 3.60
CA VAL A 148 6.51 12.57 4.96
C VAL A 148 6.45 11.39 5.91
N THR A 149 7.58 11.09 6.55
CA THR A 149 7.69 10.00 7.52
C THR A 149 7.72 10.57 8.94
N LEU A 150 7.08 9.90 9.88
CA LEU A 150 7.27 10.12 11.31
C LEU A 150 8.76 10.12 11.72
N GLU A 151 9.09 10.91 12.75
CA GLU A 151 10.45 10.94 13.30
C GLU A 151 10.76 9.68 14.12
N TRP A 152 9.79 9.22 14.92
CA TRP A 152 9.90 8.01 15.72
C TRP A 152 8.55 7.31 15.90
N TRP A 153 8.57 6.00 16.14
CA TRP A 153 7.41 5.09 16.13
C TRP A 153 6.31 5.42 17.13
N ASN A 154 6.55 6.31 18.10
CA ASN A 154 5.49 6.87 18.96
C ASN A 154 4.44 7.66 18.17
N ASP A 155 4.78 8.14 16.97
CA ASP A 155 3.90 8.90 16.08
C ASP A 155 3.44 8.05 14.87
N LEU A 156 3.37 6.72 15.01
CA LEU A 156 2.94 5.79 13.95
C LEU A 156 1.61 6.18 13.29
N TRP A 157 0.69 6.75 14.07
CA TRP A 157 -0.61 7.24 13.61
C TRP A 157 -0.52 8.28 12.47
N LEU A 158 0.59 9.02 12.36
CA LEU A 158 0.81 9.97 11.25
C LEU A 158 0.88 9.27 9.90
N ASN A 159 1.28 8.00 9.88
CA ASN A 159 1.24 7.15 8.70
C ASN A 159 -0.08 6.40 8.64
N GLU A 160 -0.30 5.49 9.61
CA GLU A 160 -1.37 4.50 9.55
C GLU A 160 -2.74 5.13 9.71
N GLY A 161 -2.91 6.07 10.64
CA GLY A 161 -4.18 6.75 10.85
C GLY A 161 -4.57 7.63 9.66
N PHE A 162 -3.59 8.31 9.04
CA PHE A 162 -3.85 9.08 7.83
C PHE A 162 -4.21 8.18 6.64
N ALA A 163 -3.50 7.06 6.46
CA ALA A 163 -3.82 6.10 5.41
C ALA A 163 -5.21 5.49 5.61
N SER A 164 -5.55 5.08 6.84
CA SER A 164 -6.88 4.59 7.24
C SER A 164 -7.99 5.61 7.04
N TYR A 165 -7.73 6.91 7.20
CA TYR A 165 -8.73 7.93 6.94
C TYR A 165 -8.92 8.17 5.44
N VAL A 166 -7.80 8.29 4.71
CA VAL A 166 -7.78 8.65 3.30
C VAL A 166 -8.28 7.52 2.41
N GLU A 167 -8.09 6.25 2.80
CA GLU A 167 -8.55 5.10 2.01
C GLU A 167 -10.06 5.16 1.71
N PHE A 168 -10.88 5.64 2.66
CA PHE A 168 -12.32 5.76 2.46
C PHE A 168 -12.64 6.72 1.31
N LYS A 169 -11.90 7.83 1.20
CA LYS A 169 -12.05 8.80 0.10
C LYS A 169 -11.58 8.23 -1.23
N GLY A 170 -10.48 7.48 -1.21
CA GLY A 170 -9.97 6.78 -2.39
C GLY A 170 -10.98 5.77 -2.92
N VAL A 171 -11.53 4.93 -2.05
CA VAL A 171 -12.55 3.94 -2.42
C VAL A 171 -13.84 4.61 -2.87
N ASP A 172 -14.32 5.63 -2.17
CA ASP A 172 -15.55 6.37 -2.55
C ASP A 172 -15.42 7.01 -3.94
N HIS A 173 -14.23 7.50 -4.30
CA HIS A 173 -13.99 8.06 -5.63
C HIS A 173 -14.19 7.04 -6.77
N VAL A 174 -13.79 5.79 -6.56
CA VAL A 174 -13.91 4.73 -7.58
C VAL A 174 -15.21 3.93 -7.46
N HIS A 175 -15.85 3.95 -6.29
CA HIS A 175 -17.09 3.26 -5.94
C HIS A 175 -18.03 4.18 -5.13
N PRO A 176 -18.56 5.27 -5.73
CA PRO A 176 -19.45 6.20 -5.03
C PRO A 176 -20.78 5.55 -4.62
N GLU A 177 -21.13 4.42 -5.23
CA GLU A 177 -22.32 3.64 -4.89
C GLU A 177 -22.19 2.83 -3.58
N TRP A 178 -21.00 2.78 -2.97
CA TRP A 178 -20.78 2.04 -1.72
C TRP A 178 -21.03 2.88 -0.47
N GLU A 179 -21.21 4.20 -0.60
CA GLU A 179 -21.41 5.12 0.52
C GLU A 179 -20.34 4.93 1.60
N MET A 180 -19.06 4.97 1.21
CA MET A 180 -17.95 4.61 2.10
C MET A 180 -17.92 5.49 3.36
N GLU A 181 -18.29 6.76 3.26
CA GLU A 181 -18.41 7.66 4.42
C GLU A 181 -19.43 7.15 5.46
N SER A 182 -20.55 6.55 5.02
CA SER A 182 -21.54 5.94 5.91
C SER A 182 -21.03 4.67 6.59
N GLN A 183 -20.04 4.00 5.98
CA GLN A 183 -19.43 2.79 6.54
C GLN A 183 -18.34 3.10 7.57
N PHE A 184 -17.66 4.26 7.48
CA PHE A 184 -16.57 4.65 8.39
C PHE A 184 -16.92 4.52 9.89
N PRO A 185 -18.09 4.99 10.38
CA PRO A 185 -18.45 4.81 11.78
C PRO A 185 -18.55 3.34 12.22
N VAL A 186 -18.93 2.45 11.31
CA VAL A 186 -19.15 1.03 11.60
C VAL A 186 -17.86 0.22 11.47
N ILE A 187 -17.00 0.58 10.51
CA ILE A 187 -15.77 -0.17 10.21
C ILE A 187 -14.59 0.27 11.10
N ASN A 188 -14.46 1.55 11.44
CA ASN A 188 -13.32 2.06 12.22
C ASN A 188 -13.75 2.55 13.62
N LEU A 189 -14.68 3.52 13.70
CA LEU A 189 -15.00 4.18 14.98
C LEU A 189 -15.62 3.25 16.02
N GLN A 190 -16.61 2.45 15.64
CA GLN A 190 -17.29 1.55 16.59
C GLN A 190 -16.35 0.46 17.13
N PRO A 191 -15.54 -0.24 16.30
CA PRO A 191 -14.54 -1.18 16.79
C PRO A 191 -13.52 -0.54 17.73
N VAL A 192 -12.94 0.61 17.37
CA VAL A 192 -11.92 1.24 18.22
C VAL A 192 -12.49 1.73 19.56
N PHE A 193 -13.76 2.13 19.64
CA PHE A 193 -14.39 2.42 20.93
C PHE A 193 -14.46 1.21 21.87
N VAL A 194 -14.61 0.00 21.33
CA VAL A 194 -14.58 -1.23 22.15
C VAL A 194 -13.19 -1.43 22.74
N ASP A 195 -12.13 -1.25 21.95
CA ASP A 195 -10.75 -1.39 22.41
C ASP A 195 -10.33 -0.26 23.35
N ASP A 196 -10.66 0.99 23.01
CA ASP A 196 -10.28 2.16 23.78
C ASP A 196 -11.07 2.34 25.10
N SER A 197 -12.20 1.63 25.24
CA SER A 197 -12.94 1.57 26.51
C SER A 197 -12.26 0.68 27.57
N LYS A 198 -11.24 -0.11 27.19
CA LYS A 198 -10.54 -1.04 28.09
C LYS A 198 -9.43 -0.30 28.86
N LEU A 199 -9.22 -0.67 30.12
CA LEU A 199 -8.07 -0.19 30.91
C LEU A 199 -6.70 -0.59 30.32
N SER A 200 -6.68 -1.59 29.45
CA SER A 200 -5.49 -2.05 28.72
C SER A 200 -5.25 -1.33 27.40
N SER A 201 -6.08 -0.34 27.04
CA SER A 201 -5.81 0.56 25.92
C SER A 201 -4.58 1.43 26.21
N HIS A 202 -4.18 2.22 25.22
CA HIS A 202 -3.10 3.19 25.32
C HIS A 202 -3.42 4.51 24.59
N PRO A 203 -2.72 5.61 24.91
CA PRO A 203 -2.81 6.84 24.10
C PRO A 203 -2.28 6.61 22.68
N ILE A 204 -2.80 7.38 21.72
CA ILE A 204 -2.32 7.35 20.31
C ILE A 204 -0.81 7.56 20.26
N VAL A 205 -0.29 8.51 21.05
CA VAL A 205 1.14 8.74 21.20
C VAL A 205 1.64 8.06 22.48
N GLN A 206 2.43 7.00 22.30
CA GLN A 206 3.03 6.25 23.41
C GLN A 206 4.53 6.06 23.18
N THR A 207 5.32 6.20 24.25
CA THR A 207 6.75 5.91 24.21
C THR A 207 7.00 4.43 23.93
N VAL A 208 7.79 4.16 22.89
CA VAL A 208 8.27 2.83 22.50
C VAL A 208 9.78 2.84 22.32
N GLU A 209 10.46 1.81 22.81
CA GLU A 209 11.92 1.76 22.90
C GLU A 209 12.53 0.46 22.34
N ASN A 210 11.72 -0.57 22.10
CA ASN A 210 12.19 -1.85 21.59
C ASN A 210 11.30 -2.41 20.47
N PRO A 211 11.79 -3.38 19.67
CA PRO A 211 11.06 -3.90 18.52
C PRO A 211 9.67 -4.48 18.85
N ASP A 212 9.51 -5.15 20.00
CA ASP A 212 8.22 -5.73 20.38
C ASP A 212 7.19 -4.64 20.70
N GLN A 213 7.63 -3.55 21.36
CA GLN A 213 6.80 -2.38 21.61
C GLN A 213 6.44 -1.64 20.31
N ILE A 214 7.38 -1.50 19.39
CA ILE A 214 7.12 -0.89 18.08
C ILE A 214 6.08 -1.70 17.32
N ASN A 215 6.25 -3.04 17.26
CA ASN A 215 5.28 -3.93 16.60
C ASN A 215 3.90 -3.87 17.27
N ALA A 216 3.84 -3.68 18.59
CA ALA A 216 2.58 -3.57 19.31
C ALA A 216 1.80 -2.27 18.99
N MET A 217 2.45 -1.23 18.45
CA MET A 217 1.76 0.00 18.03
C MET A 217 0.96 -0.16 16.73
N PHE A 218 1.20 -1.23 15.96
CA PHE A 218 0.42 -1.54 14.77
C PHE A 218 -0.91 -2.19 15.15
N ASP A 219 -1.80 -1.39 15.75
CA ASP A 219 -3.06 -1.83 16.33
C ASP A 219 -4.23 -0.88 16.03
N THR A 220 -5.43 -1.21 16.51
CA THR A 220 -6.64 -0.42 16.24
C THR A 220 -6.54 1.03 16.75
N ILE A 221 -5.69 1.32 17.74
CA ILE A 221 -5.52 2.68 18.26
C ILE A 221 -4.77 3.56 17.25
N SER A 222 -3.69 3.07 16.65
CA SER A 222 -2.92 3.83 15.65
C SER A 222 -3.65 3.97 14.32
N TYR A 223 -4.46 2.98 13.94
CA TYR A 223 -5.17 2.94 12.66
C TYR A 223 -6.53 3.66 12.70
N ASP A 224 -7.35 3.41 13.72
CA ASP A 224 -8.80 3.70 13.66
C ASP A 224 -9.26 4.83 14.59
N LYS A 225 -8.43 5.24 15.56
CA LYS A 225 -8.82 6.26 16.55
C LYS A 225 -8.73 7.70 16.02
N VAL A 226 -8.10 7.90 14.87
CA VAL A 226 -7.72 9.19 14.28
C VAL A 226 -8.88 9.84 13.52
#